data_AF-A0A1Q2ZWA1-F1
#
_entry.id   AF-A0A1Q2ZWA1-F1
#
_cell.length_a   1.000
_cell.length_b   1.000
_cell.length_c   1.000
_cell.angle_alpha   90.00
_cell.angle_beta   90.00
_cell.angle_gamma   90.00
#
_symmetry.space_group_name_H-M   'P 1'
#
loop_
_entity.id
_entity.type
_entity.pdbx_description
1 polymer ?
#
loop_
_entity_poly.entity_id
_entity_poly.type
_entity_poly.pdbx_seq_one_letter_code
_entity_poly.pdbx_strand_id
1 'polypeptide(L)'
;MTQRKSNGTIRWVRMAGTAAILAVGIGAAIYAWSQSSSLSQTDDNQGKSVQKTKGPSKAIIITKSVAQVEGIDWIKLLQEDVVLLVPPGIPFLEDRDEESPAHRYKIIRCDTMIGLWSCVKHLQKEQLLYVEEEIADGLPNDLTRYVKELVNCKDSEHLKASCV
;
A
#
# COMPACT_ATOMS: atom_id res chain seq x y z
N MET A 1 22.58 86.66 -0.93
CA MET A 1 23.21 85.33 -1.04
C MET A 1 22.37 84.35 -0.21
N THR A 2 21.34 83.75 -0.82
CA THR A 2 21.24 82.37 -1.37
C THR A 2 20.89 81.29 -0.35
N GLN A 3 19.73 80.65 -0.56
CA GLN A 3 19.19 79.46 0.13
C GLN A 3 20.12 78.24 0.06
N ARG A 4 20.00 77.30 1.02
CA ARG A 4 19.51 75.93 0.72
C ARG A 4 19.11 75.14 1.99
N LYS A 5 17.84 74.70 2.02
CA LYS A 5 17.31 73.59 2.83
C LYS A 5 17.96 72.27 2.38
N SER A 6 18.24 71.37 3.31
CA SER A 6 18.45 69.95 3.02
C SER A 6 17.71 69.10 4.04
N ASN A 7 16.61 68.51 3.58
CA ASN A 7 15.89 67.42 4.26
C ASN A 7 16.65 66.11 3.97
N GLY A 8 16.89 65.32 5.01
CA GLY A 8 17.68 64.09 4.93
C GLY A 8 17.18 62.95 5.82
N THR A 9 15.88 62.64 5.71
CA THR A 9 15.41 61.26 5.49
C THR A 9 15.88 60.22 6.52
N ILE A 10 15.16 59.98 7.62
CA ILE A 10 14.04 59.00 7.68
C ILE A 10 14.22 57.87 6.65
N ARG A 11 15.27 57.06 6.79
CA ARG A 11 15.52 55.95 5.87
C ARG A 11 16.05 54.67 6.52
N TRP A 12 15.89 54.52 7.84
CA TRP A 12 16.37 53.35 8.57
C TRP A 12 15.28 52.45 9.18
N VAL A 13 14.01 52.88 9.21
CA VAL A 13 12.93 52.11 9.87
C VAL A 13 12.16 51.19 8.89
N ARG A 14 12.45 51.23 7.58
CA ARG A 14 11.74 50.43 6.56
C ARG A 14 12.45 49.14 6.11
N MET A 15 13.48 48.69 6.82
CA MET A 15 14.21 47.44 6.50
C MET A 15 14.15 46.37 7.60
N ALA A 16 13.17 46.42 8.49
CA ALA A 16 12.92 45.35 9.48
C ALA A 16 11.56 44.65 9.32
N GLY A 17 10.71 45.09 8.37
CA GLY A 17 9.33 44.62 8.23
C GLY A 17 9.10 43.50 7.21
N THR A 18 10.10 43.13 6.39
CA THR A 18 9.90 42.24 5.22
C THR A 18 10.53 40.86 5.36
N ALA A 19 11.28 40.55 6.42
CA ALA A 19 11.87 39.23 6.63
C ALA A 19 10.94 38.24 7.38
N ALA A 20 9.98 38.74 8.16
CA ALA A 20 9.11 37.88 8.98
C ALA A 20 7.95 37.23 8.19
N ILE A 21 7.60 37.75 7.01
CA ILE A 21 6.41 37.29 6.27
C ILE A 21 6.72 36.09 5.35
N LEU A 22 7.99 35.91 4.94
CA LEU A 22 8.37 34.79 4.07
C LEU A 22 8.50 33.45 4.80
N ALA A 23 8.77 33.44 6.11
CA ALA A 23 8.89 32.21 6.90
C ALA A 23 7.52 31.54 7.20
N VAL A 24 6.46 32.34 7.32
CA VAL A 24 5.10 31.82 7.61
C VAL A 24 4.44 31.24 6.35
N GLY A 25 4.76 31.78 5.16
CA GLY A 25 4.20 31.29 3.89
C GLY A 25 4.72 29.90 3.48
N ILE A 26 6.01 29.63 3.69
CA ILE A 26 6.61 28.32 3.34
C ILE A 26 6.18 27.25 4.35
N GLY A 27 6.05 27.60 5.64
CA GLY A 27 5.58 26.66 6.68
C GLY A 27 4.12 26.22 6.48
N ALA A 28 3.22 27.14 6.11
CA ALA A 28 1.83 26.79 5.80
C ALA A 28 1.72 25.94 4.52
N ALA A 29 2.54 26.21 3.50
CA ALA A 29 2.59 25.41 2.30
C ALA A 29 3.12 23.99 2.57
N ILE A 30 4.19 23.81 3.36
CA ILE A 30 4.70 22.47 3.71
C ILE A 30 3.73 21.73 4.64
N TYR A 31 3.07 22.41 5.58
CA TYR A 31 2.08 21.77 6.45
C TYR A 31 0.83 21.35 5.68
N ALA A 32 0.29 22.23 4.83
CA ALA A 32 -0.81 21.91 3.92
C ALA A 32 -0.42 20.84 2.90
N TRP A 33 0.83 20.86 2.40
CA TRP A 33 1.32 19.84 1.47
C TRP A 33 1.60 18.51 2.17
N SER A 34 2.03 18.49 3.44
CA SER A 34 2.14 17.26 4.23
C SER A 34 0.77 16.65 4.54
N GLN A 35 -0.27 17.49 4.68
CA GLN A 35 -1.65 17.06 4.89
C GLN A 35 -2.37 16.69 3.58
N SER A 36 -1.88 17.15 2.43
CA SER A 36 -2.36 16.76 1.09
C SER A 36 -1.47 15.71 0.40
N SER A 37 -0.29 15.41 0.94
CA SER A 37 0.52 14.24 0.54
C SER A 37 -0.11 12.92 1.02
N SER A 38 -1.05 12.98 1.96
CA SER A 38 -1.98 11.88 2.23
C SER A 38 -3.13 11.79 1.21
N LEU A 39 -3.22 12.71 0.25
CA LEU A 39 -4.36 12.83 -0.66
C LEU A 39 -3.97 13.43 -2.04
N SER A 40 -2.91 12.92 -2.68
CA SER A 40 -2.56 13.30 -4.06
C SER A 40 -1.73 12.21 -4.75
N GLN A 41 -2.39 11.09 -5.09
CA GLN A 41 -2.04 10.36 -6.30
C GLN A 41 -3.17 10.60 -7.31
N THR A 42 -3.07 11.71 -8.03
CA THR A 42 -3.63 11.79 -9.37
C THR A 42 -2.46 11.50 -10.30
N ASP A 43 -2.26 10.22 -10.58
CA ASP A 43 -1.54 9.82 -11.78
C ASP A 43 -2.61 9.54 -12.83
N ASP A 44 -2.70 10.47 -13.79
CA ASP A 44 -3.48 10.30 -15.01
C ASP A 44 -2.87 9.17 -15.82
N ASN A 45 -3.37 7.96 -15.57
CA ASN A 45 -3.29 6.90 -16.55
C ASN A 45 -4.68 6.26 -16.68
N GLN A 46 -5.21 6.31 -17.90
CA GLN A 46 -6.42 5.63 -18.32
C GLN A 46 -6.30 4.12 -18.04
N GLY A 47 -6.72 3.73 -16.85
CA GLY A 47 -7.01 2.37 -16.48
C GLY A 47 -8.22 2.45 -15.58
N LYS A 48 -9.33 1.80 -15.96
CA LYS A 48 -10.57 1.71 -15.18
C LYS A 48 -10.24 1.69 -13.69
N SER A 49 -10.55 2.77 -12.98
CA SER A 49 -10.40 2.82 -11.53
C SER A 49 -11.40 1.82 -10.96
N VAL A 50 -10.91 0.61 -10.70
CA VAL A 50 -11.63 -0.37 -9.90
C VAL A 50 -11.88 0.33 -8.58
N GLN A 51 -13.16 0.55 -8.29
CA GLN A 51 -13.65 1.23 -7.11
C GLN A 51 -13.00 0.54 -5.89
N LYS A 52 -12.00 1.18 -5.28
CA LYS A 52 -11.29 0.63 -4.12
C LYS A 52 -12.33 0.37 -3.03
N THR A 53 -12.68 -0.88 -2.80
CA THR A 53 -13.45 -1.29 -1.63
C THR A 53 -12.65 -0.91 -0.40
N LYS A 54 -13.35 -0.39 0.62
CA LYS A 54 -12.81 0.35 1.76
C LYS A 54 -12.05 -0.53 2.79
N GLY A 55 -11.62 -1.73 2.39
CA GLY A 55 -10.98 -2.73 3.23
C GLY A 55 -9.45 -2.61 3.26
N PRO A 56 -8.78 -3.26 4.23
CA PRO A 56 -7.33 -3.31 4.28
C PRO A 56 -6.77 -4.05 3.06
N SER A 57 -5.57 -3.67 2.62
CA SER A 57 -4.89 -4.41 1.53
C SER A 57 -4.33 -5.74 2.06
N LYS A 58 -4.55 -6.84 1.33
CA LYS A 58 -4.25 -8.20 1.82
C LYS A 58 -3.28 -8.94 0.90
N ALA A 59 -2.36 -9.67 1.51
CA ALA A 59 -1.61 -10.75 0.86
C ALA A 59 -2.10 -12.08 1.44
N ILE A 60 -2.42 -13.04 0.59
CA ILE A 60 -2.89 -14.37 1.01
C ILE A 60 -1.92 -15.42 0.51
N ILE A 61 -1.36 -16.22 1.41
CA ILE A 61 -0.54 -17.38 1.04
C ILE A 61 -1.47 -18.56 0.75
N ILE A 62 -1.42 -19.05 -0.49
CA ILE A 62 -2.29 -20.13 -0.97
C ILE A 62 -1.63 -21.47 -0.67
N THR A 63 -1.80 -21.94 0.55
CA THR A 63 -1.33 -23.27 0.95
C THR A 63 -2.29 -24.37 0.44
N LYS A 64 -2.00 -25.65 0.71
CA LYS A 64 -2.79 -26.78 0.18
C LYS A 64 -4.23 -26.74 0.64
N SER A 65 -4.45 -26.51 1.94
CA SER A 65 -5.81 -26.37 2.49
C SER A 65 -6.54 -25.21 1.84
N VAL A 66 -5.88 -24.05 1.69
CA VAL A 66 -6.44 -22.82 1.10
C VAL A 66 -6.84 -23.02 -0.37
N ALA A 67 -6.02 -23.73 -1.15
CA ALA A 67 -6.30 -24.02 -2.55
C ALA A 67 -7.52 -24.93 -2.73
N GLN A 68 -7.76 -25.85 -1.78
CA GLN A 68 -8.85 -26.84 -1.83
C GLN A 68 -10.16 -26.33 -1.22
N VAL A 69 -10.18 -25.11 -0.67
CA VAL A 69 -11.37 -24.56 -0.04
C VAL A 69 -12.47 -24.29 -1.06
N GLU A 70 -13.59 -24.98 -0.90
CA GLU A 70 -14.79 -24.72 -1.69
C GLU A 70 -15.57 -23.51 -1.13
N GLY A 71 -16.22 -22.74 -2.01
CA GLY A 71 -17.09 -21.62 -1.63
C GLY A 71 -16.40 -20.27 -1.46
N ILE A 72 -15.09 -20.16 -1.75
CA ILE A 72 -14.42 -18.87 -1.91
C ILE A 72 -14.56 -18.41 -3.36
N ASP A 73 -15.20 -17.26 -3.56
CA ASP A 73 -15.21 -16.58 -4.86
C ASP A 73 -13.91 -15.78 -5.04
N TRP A 74 -12.89 -16.47 -5.53
CA TRP A 74 -11.57 -15.89 -5.81
C TRP A 74 -11.67 -14.73 -6.82
N ILE A 75 -12.60 -14.78 -7.79
CA ILE A 75 -12.74 -13.75 -8.80
C ILE A 75 -13.20 -12.44 -8.15
N LYS A 76 -14.18 -12.53 -7.25
CA LYS A 76 -14.65 -11.37 -6.48
C LYS A 76 -13.55 -10.82 -5.56
N LEU A 77 -12.79 -11.68 -4.87
CA LEU A 77 -11.66 -11.25 -4.04
C LEU A 77 -10.57 -10.54 -4.85
N LEU A 78 -10.29 -11.02 -6.05
CA LEU A 78 -9.30 -10.43 -6.94
C LEU A 78 -9.74 -9.07 -7.50
N GLN A 79 -11.00 -8.65 -7.35
CA GLN A 79 -11.43 -7.28 -7.65
C GLN A 79 -10.93 -6.28 -6.59
N GLU A 80 -10.69 -6.74 -5.36
CA GLU A 80 -10.22 -5.92 -4.24
C GLU A 80 -8.69 -5.75 -4.24
N ASP A 81 -8.14 -5.03 -3.26
CA ASP A 81 -6.68 -4.89 -3.10
C ASP A 81 -6.04 -6.12 -2.43
N VAL A 82 -6.17 -7.27 -3.11
CA VAL A 82 -5.67 -8.57 -2.68
C VAL A 82 -4.62 -9.08 -3.66
N VAL A 83 -3.55 -9.68 -3.14
CA VAL A 83 -2.56 -10.44 -3.91
C VAL A 83 -2.50 -11.87 -3.37
N LEU A 84 -2.58 -12.84 -4.27
CA LEU A 84 -2.49 -14.26 -3.94
C LEU A 84 -1.06 -14.74 -4.22
N LEU A 85 -0.42 -15.31 -3.22
CA LEU A 85 0.93 -15.85 -3.30
C LEU A 85 0.87 -17.37 -3.26
N VAL A 86 1.23 -18.01 -4.36
CA VAL A 86 1.19 -19.48 -4.49
C VAL A 86 2.60 -20.03 -4.21
N PRO A 87 2.78 -20.83 -3.14
CA PRO A 87 4.04 -21.49 -2.84
C PRO A 87 4.36 -22.60 -3.85
N PRO A 88 5.63 -23.05 -3.91
CA PRO A 88 6.05 -24.04 -4.91
C PRO A 88 5.32 -25.37 -4.76
N GLY A 89 4.93 -25.95 -5.89
CA GLY A 89 4.28 -27.26 -5.95
C GLY A 89 2.80 -27.28 -5.56
N ILE A 90 2.15 -26.12 -5.41
CA ILE A 90 0.71 -26.03 -5.20
C ILE A 90 0.00 -25.74 -6.53
N PRO A 91 -0.80 -26.68 -7.05
CA PRO A 91 -1.63 -26.41 -8.22
C PRO A 91 -2.79 -25.50 -7.79
N PHE A 92 -2.77 -24.26 -8.24
CA PHE A 92 -3.82 -23.28 -7.93
C PHE A 92 -4.23 -22.48 -9.17
N LEU A 93 -5.52 -22.61 -9.51
CA LEU A 93 -6.17 -21.92 -10.62
C LEU A 93 -5.41 -22.05 -11.95
N GLU A 94 -4.85 -23.23 -12.23
CA GLU A 94 -4.08 -23.48 -13.46
C GLU A 94 -4.98 -23.71 -14.67
N ASP A 95 -6.15 -24.33 -14.46
CA ASP A 95 -7.08 -24.78 -15.52
C ASP A 95 -8.40 -23.98 -15.59
N ARG A 96 -8.54 -22.87 -14.85
CA ARG A 96 -9.77 -22.07 -14.89
C ARG A 96 -9.71 -21.05 -16.03
N ASP A 97 -10.17 -21.47 -17.21
CA ASP A 97 -10.35 -20.63 -18.40
C ASP A 97 -11.33 -19.45 -18.20
N GLU A 98 -12.08 -19.44 -17.09
CA GLU A 98 -13.05 -18.40 -16.73
C GLU A 98 -12.46 -17.21 -15.97
N GLU A 99 -11.14 -17.16 -15.76
CA GLU A 99 -10.50 -15.98 -15.19
C GLU A 99 -10.59 -14.80 -16.17
N SER A 100 -11.25 -13.72 -15.73
CA SER A 100 -11.09 -12.43 -16.39
C SER A 100 -9.58 -12.13 -16.47
N PRO A 101 -8.99 -12.01 -17.69
CA PRO A 101 -7.56 -11.77 -17.85
C PRO A 101 -7.09 -10.48 -17.15
N ALA A 102 -8.05 -9.62 -16.77
CA ALA A 102 -7.82 -8.37 -16.06
C ALA A 102 -7.27 -8.52 -14.64
N HIS A 103 -7.29 -9.70 -13.99
CA HIS A 103 -6.84 -9.83 -12.59
C HIS A 103 -5.76 -10.90 -12.35
N ARG A 104 -5.34 -11.61 -13.41
CA ARG A 104 -4.33 -12.67 -13.33
C ARG A 104 -2.98 -12.21 -12.77
N TYR A 105 -2.63 -10.93 -12.97
CA TYR A 105 -1.40 -10.34 -12.45
C TYR A 105 -1.34 -10.27 -10.90
N LYS A 106 -2.48 -10.42 -10.22
CA LYS A 106 -2.55 -10.46 -8.74
C LYS A 106 -2.24 -11.85 -8.17
N ILE A 107 -2.07 -12.86 -9.02
CA ILE A 107 -1.66 -14.21 -8.62
C ILE A 107 -0.16 -14.33 -8.93
N ILE A 108 0.65 -14.41 -7.88
CA ILE A 108 2.10 -14.56 -7.99
C ILE A 108 2.46 -15.99 -7.60
N ARG A 109 2.98 -16.75 -8.57
CA ARG A 109 3.50 -18.09 -8.33
C ARG A 109 4.98 -17.99 -7.98
N CYS A 110 5.37 -18.64 -6.89
CA CYS A 110 6.72 -18.61 -6.38
C CYS A 110 7.39 -19.98 -6.54
N ASP A 111 8.56 -20.02 -7.18
CA ASP A 111 9.32 -21.27 -7.34
C ASP A 111 10.04 -21.69 -6.05
N THR A 112 10.21 -20.77 -5.11
CA THR A 112 10.88 -21.02 -3.83
C THR A 112 10.18 -20.26 -2.69
N MET A 113 10.28 -20.80 -1.47
CA MET A 113 9.80 -20.09 -0.27
C MET A 113 10.54 -18.78 -0.03
N ILE A 114 11.84 -18.72 -0.34
CA ILE A 114 12.64 -17.49 -0.24
C ILE A 114 12.08 -16.40 -1.19
N GLY A 115 11.72 -16.80 -2.41
CA GLY A 115 11.06 -15.92 -3.38
C GLY A 115 9.71 -15.43 -2.86
N LEU A 116 8.91 -16.33 -2.28
CA LEU A 116 7.63 -15.98 -1.66
C LEU A 116 7.79 -14.91 -0.57
N TRP A 117 8.73 -15.09 0.36
CA TRP A 117 8.99 -14.10 1.40
C TRP A 117 9.50 -12.78 0.84
N SER A 118 10.29 -12.82 -0.23
CA SER A 118 10.73 -11.62 -0.93
C SER A 118 9.54 -10.87 -1.56
N CYS A 119 8.58 -11.59 -2.14
CA CYS A 119 7.32 -11.01 -2.62
C CYS A 119 6.53 -10.37 -1.49
N VAL A 120 6.34 -11.05 -0.35
CA VAL A 120 5.64 -10.47 0.82
C VAL A 120 6.29 -9.16 1.26
N LYS A 121 7.62 -9.14 1.40
CA LYS A 121 8.39 -7.95 1.81
C LYS A 121 8.31 -6.81 0.80
N HIS A 122 8.21 -7.14 -0.48
CA HIS A 122 8.11 -6.14 -1.55
C HIS A 122 6.69 -5.55 -1.66
N LEU A 123 5.66 -6.37 -1.50
CA LEU A 123 4.26 -5.96 -1.64
C LEU A 123 3.77 -5.09 -0.48
N GLN A 124 4.30 -5.30 0.73
CA GLN A 124 3.99 -4.51 1.94
C GLN A 124 2.48 -4.29 2.17
N LYS A 125 1.70 -5.36 1.97
CA LYS A 125 0.26 -5.34 2.24
C LYS A 125 0.01 -5.16 3.73
N GLU A 126 -1.14 -4.60 4.07
CA GLU A 126 -1.48 -4.33 5.47
C GLU A 126 -1.66 -5.62 6.26
N GLN A 127 -2.31 -6.61 5.64
CA GLN A 127 -2.56 -7.92 6.24
C GLN A 127 -1.88 -9.02 5.45
N LEU A 128 -1.28 -9.99 6.16
CA LEU A 128 -0.85 -11.27 5.60
C LEU A 128 -1.70 -12.39 6.20
N LEU A 129 -2.44 -13.10 5.37
CA LEU A 129 -3.20 -14.28 5.74
C LEU A 129 -2.41 -15.52 5.37
N TYR A 130 -2.23 -16.42 6.33
CA TYR A 130 -1.46 -17.64 6.16
C TYR A 130 -1.94 -18.75 7.10
N VAL A 131 -1.61 -20.00 6.77
CA VAL A 131 -1.86 -21.17 7.62
C VAL A 131 -0.51 -21.60 8.19
N GLU A 132 -0.28 -21.38 9.48
CA GLU A 132 1.02 -21.59 10.12
C GLU A 132 1.53 -23.04 9.99
N GLU A 133 0.62 -24.01 10.11
CA GLU A 133 0.94 -25.45 10.08
C GLU A 133 1.46 -25.94 8.72
N GLU A 134 1.16 -25.22 7.64
CA GLU A 134 1.55 -25.60 6.27
C GLU A 134 2.82 -24.89 5.79
N ILE A 135 3.44 -24.07 6.64
CA ILE A 135 4.68 -23.36 6.34
C ILE A 135 5.84 -24.12 7.01
N ALA A 136 6.55 -24.91 6.20
CA ALA A 136 7.57 -25.85 6.68
C ALA A 136 8.68 -25.23 7.56
N ASP A 137 9.12 -24.01 7.24
CA ASP A 137 10.22 -23.32 7.95
C ASP A 137 9.73 -22.22 8.92
N GLY A 138 8.41 -22.11 9.12
CA GLY A 138 7.79 -21.02 9.85
C GLY A 138 7.94 -19.65 9.15
N LEU A 139 7.56 -18.59 9.88
CA LEU A 139 7.61 -17.21 9.40
C LEU A 139 8.99 -16.58 9.61
N PRO A 140 9.53 -15.85 8.63
CA PRO A 140 10.67 -14.96 8.84
C PRO A 140 10.44 -13.96 9.99
N ASN A 141 11.42 -13.87 10.91
CA ASN A 141 11.35 -12.99 12.09
C ASN A 141 11.18 -11.50 11.77
N ASP A 142 11.56 -11.07 10.57
CA ASP A 142 11.55 -9.67 10.16
C ASP A 142 10.25 -9.23 9.46
N LEU A 143 9.28 -10.14 9.28
CA LEU A 143 8.02 -9.87 8.58
C LEU A 143 7.19 -8.72 9.17
N THR A 144 7.21 -8.55 10.49
CA THR A 144 6.48 -7.49 11.20
C THR A 144 6.93 -6.07 10.82
N ARG A 145 8.08 -5.93 10.16
CA ARG A 145 8.57 -4.64 9.62
C ARG A 145 7.91 -4.27 8.29
N TYR A 146 7.35 -5.26 7.59
CA TYR A 146 6.83 -5.12 6.23
C TYR A 146 5.31 -5.27 6.16
N VAL A 147 4.72 -5.99 7.11
CA VAL A 147 3.28 -6.26 7.19
C VAL A 147 2.78 -5.78 8.56
N LYS A 148 1.67 -5.03 8.58
CA LYS A 148 1.12 -4.47 9.82
C LYS A 148 0.45 -5.54 10.69
N GLU A 149 -0.23 -6.48 10.05
CA GLU A 149 -1.02 -7.51 10.74
C GLU A 149 -0.78 -8.89 10.13
N LEU A 150 -0.43 -9.85 10.98
CA LEU A 150 -0.24 -11.25 10.63
C LEU A 150 -1.44 -12.05 11.13
N VAL A 151 -2.23 -12.59 10.21
CA VAL A 151 -3.44 -13.35 10.53
C VAL A 151 -3.18 -14.83 10.26
N ASN A 152 -3.00 -15.60 11.33
CA ASN A 152 -2.94 -17.06 11.24
C ASN A 152 -4.37 -17.63 11.11
N CYS A 153 -4.69 -18.12 9.92
CA CYS A 153 -5.91 -18.86 9.65
C CYS A 153 -5.69 -20.32 10.08
N LYS A 154 -6.09 -20.65 11.32
CA LYS A 154 -6.00 -22.03 11.84
C LYS A 154 -6.74 -23.04 10.98
N ASP A 155 -7.85 -22.60 10.38
CA ASP A 155 -8.65 -23.37 9.44
C ASP A 155 -8.97 -22.56 8.18
N SER A 156 -9.23 -23.27 7.08
CA SER A 156 -9.76 -22.72 5.84
C SER A 156 -11.06 -21.92 6.02
N GLU A 157 -11.86 -22.27 7.02
CA GLU A 157 -13.10 -21.54 7.36
C GLU A 157 -12.82 -20.15 7.95
N HIS A 158 -11.74 -19.99 8.70
CA HIS A 158 -11.29 -18.69 9.18
C HIS A 158 -10.82 -17.79 8.04
N LEU A 159 -10.26 -18.38 6.98
CA LEU A 159 -9.88 -17.64 5.78
C LEU A 159 -11.13 -17.13 5.05
N LYS A 160 -12.19 -17.94 4.94
CA LYS A 160 -13.49 -17.48 4.41
C LYS A 160 -14.02 -16.28 5.21
N ALA A 161 -14.06 -16.40 6.54
CA ALA A 161 -14.54 -15.33 7.41
C ALA A 161 -13.69 -14.05 7.35
N SER A 162 -12.41 -14.17 7.02
CA SER A 162 -11.49 -13.01 6.90
C SER A 162 -11.50 -12.40 5.49
N CYS A 163 -12.03 -13.11 4.51
CA CYS A 163 -12.12 -12.69 3.11
C CYS A 163 -13.49 -12.12 2.73
N VAL A 164 -14.57 -12.54 3.39
CA VAL A 164 -15.94 -12.04 3.22
C VAL A 164 -16.18 -10.79 4.06
#